data_AF-A0A1Q3W454-F1
#
_entry.id   AF-A0A1Q3W454-F1
#
_cell.length_a   1.000
_cell.length_b   1.000
_cell.length_c   1.000
_cell.angle_alpha   90.00
_cell.angle_beta   90.00
_cell.angle_gamma   90.00
#
_symmetry.space_group_name_H-M   'P 1'
#
loop_
_entity.id
_entity.type
_entity.pdbx_description
1 polymer ?
#
loop_
_entity_poly.entity_id
_entity_poly.type
_entity_poly.pdbx_seq_one_letter_code
_entity_poly.pdbx_strand_id
1 'polypeptide(L)' 'MVMSDTYLVSGKLPTDLANSVSDLIHSSISKGMEPDSVVCIVATVAADYARQYYGPKYLEALARLVLMNGGAKQ' A
#
# COMPACT_ATOMS: atom_id res chain seq x y z
N MET A 1 -18.31 -13.45 -14.08
CA MET A 1 -16.90 -13.05 -13.92
C MET A 1 -16.94 -11.58 -13.51
N VAL A 2 -16.90 -11.30 -12.20
CA VAL A 2 -17.03 -9.93 -11.70
C VAL A 2 -15.64 -9.29 -11.82
N MET A 3 -15.53 -8.31 -12.71
CA MET A 3 -14.34 -7.46 -12.84
C MET A 3 -14.01 -6.90 -11.46
N SER A 4 -12.77 -7.05 -11.02
CA SER A 4 -12.26 -6.37 -9.84
C SER A 4 -12.15 -4.89 -10.19
N ASP A 5 -13.24 -4.15 -10.00
CA ASP A 5 -13.23 -2.70 -10.12
C ASP A 5 -12.15 -2.16 -9.17
N THR A 6 -11.08 -1.62 -9.74
CA THR A 6 -10.17 -0.74 -9.01
C THR A 6 -11.02 0.41 -8.48
N TYR A 7 -11.41 0.35 -7.21
CA TYR A 7 -11.99 1.50 -6.53
C TYR A 7 -10.93 2.60 -6.57
N LEU A 8 -11.12 3.58 -7.46
CA LEU A 8 -10.39 4.84 -7.41
C LEU A 8 -10.78 5.53 -6.11
N VAL A 9 -10.01 5.28 -5.05
CA VAL A 9 -10.20 5.90 -3.75
C VAL A 9 -9.81 7.37 -3.91
N SER A 10 -10.80 8.23 -4.11
CA SER A 10 -10.63 9.67 -4.35
C SER A 10 -11.29 10.48 -3.23
N GLY A 11 -10.80 11.70 -3.01
CA GLY A 11 -11.30 12.61 -1.97
C GLY A 11 -10.22 13.04 -0.99
N LYS A 12 -10.59 13.89 -0.03
CA LYS A 12 -9.66 14.52 0.91
C LYS A 12 -8.88 13.50 1.76
N LEU A 13 -9.56 12.53 2.36
CA LEU A 13 -8.92 11.58 3.29
C LEU A 13 -7.88 10.66 2.62
N PRO A 14 -8.16 10.04 1.45
CA PRO A 14 -7.14 9.27 0.73
C PRO A 14 -5.94 10.12 0.31
N THR A 15 -6.16 11.36 -0.14
CA THR A 15 -5.09 12.29 -0.50
C THR A 15 -4.25 12.68 0.71
N ASP A 16 -4.87 13.02 1.84
CA ASP A 16 -4.17 13.36 3.08
C ASP A 16 -3.32 12.18 3.58
N LEU A 17 -3.83 10.95 3.47
CA LEU A 17 -3.10 9.74 3.80
C LEU A 17 -1.90 9.53 2.86
N ALA A 18 -2.11 9.65 1.55
CA ALA A 18 -1.05 9.49 0.55
C ALA A 18 0.08 10.50 0.78
N ASN A 19 -0.25 11.77 1.05
CA ASN A 19 0.72 12.80 1.38
C ASN A 19 1.49 12.47 2.67
N SER A 20 0.79 12.04 3.72
CA SER A 20 1.41 11.67 5.00
C SER A 20 2.39 10.50 4.84
N VAL A 21 2.03 9.49 4.03
CA VAL A 21 2.92 8.36 3.72
C VAL A 21 4.13 8.82 2.90
N SER A 22 3.92 9.70 1.91
CA SER A 22 5.01 10.28 1.11
C SER A 22 6.01 11.04 1.99
N ASP A 23 5.53 11.88 2.91
CA ASP A 23 6.38 12.65 3.83
C ASP A 23 7.17 11.74 4.78
N LEU A 24 6.53 10.67 5.29
CA LEU A 24 7.19 9.67 6.13
C LEU A 24 8.32 8.96 5.37
N ILE A 25 8.07 8.53 4.13
CA ILE A 25 9.06 7.85 3.30
C ILE A 25 10.22 8.79 3.02
N HIS A 26 9.94 10.01 2.59
CA HIS A 26 10.96 11.02 2.29
C HIS A 26 11.82 11.37 3.52
N SER A 27 11.18 11.53 4.69
CA SER A 27 11.90 11.80 5.94
C SER A 27 12.82 10.64 6.34
N SER A 28 12.44 9.39 6.05
CA SER A 28 13.24 8.22 6.39
C SER A 28 14.44 8.06 5.45
N ILE A 29 14.23 8.28 4.15
CA ILE A 29 15.31 8.25 3.15
C ILE A 29 16.32 9.36 3.42
N SER A 30 15.88 10.58 3.75
CA SER A 30 16.80 11.69 4.06
C SER A 30 17.67 11.45 5.31
N LYS A 31 17.28 10.50 6.17
CA LYS A 31 18.07 10.04 7.32
C LYS A 31 19.03 8.90 6.98
N GLY A 32 19.11 8.50 5.72
CA GLY A 32 20.04 7.46 5.22
C GLY A 32 19.46 6.05 5.19
N MET A 33 18.13 5.89 5.29
CA MET A 33 17.51 4.57 5.11
C MET A 33 17.37 4.24 3.62
N GLU A 34 17.74 3.02 3.24
CA GLU A 34 17.57 2.54 1.86
C GLU A 34 16.08 2.54 1.44
N PRO A 35 15.74 3.07 0.25
CA PRO A 35 14.35 3.17 -0.21
C PRO A 35 13.58 1.84 -0.14
N ASP A 36 14.23 0.73 -0.51
CA ASP A 36 13.64 -0.61 -0.46
C ASP A 36 13.23 -0.99 0.97
N SER A 37 14.11 -0.74 1.94
CA SER A 37 13.83 -1.00 3.36
C SER A 37 12.64 -0.18 3.87
N VAL A 38 12.57 1.11 3.52
CA VAL A 38 11.46 1.98 3.91
C VAL A 38 10.13 1.46 3.34
N VAL A 39 10.10 1.13 2.05
CA VAL A 39 8.89 0.65 1.37
C VAL A 39 8.43 -0.68 1.97
N CYS A 40 9.34 -1.62 2.21
CA CYS A 40 9.02 -2.90 2.84
C CYS A 40 8.42 -2.72 4.25
N ILE A 41 8.97 -1.81 5.06
CA ILE A 41 8.46 -1.52 6.40
C ILE A 41 7.05 -0.92 6.32
N VAL A 42 6.84 0.09 5.47
CA VAL A 42 5.53 0.73 5.30
C VAL A 42 4.47 -0.29 4.84
N ALA A 43 4.81 -1.12 3.85
CA ALA A 43 3.92 -2.18 3.36
C ALA A 43 3.58 -3.21 4.45
N THR A 44 4.57 -3.61 5.26
CA THR A 44 4.37 -4.54 6.37
C THR A 44 3.45 -3.97 7.43
N VAL A 45 3.66 -2.72 7.84
CA VAL A 45 2.79 -2.03 8.81
C VAL A 45 1.36 -1.93 8.28
N ALA A 46 1.17 -1.55 7.02
CA ALA A 46 -0.15 -1.48 6.39
C ALA A 46 -0.84 -2.86 6.36
N ALA A 47 -0.09 -3.92 6.02
CA ALA A 47 -0.59 -5.29 6.03
C ALA A 47 -0.98 -5.74 7.45
N ASP A 48 -0.24 -5.36 8.47
CA ASP A 48 -0.54 -5.69 9.86
C ASP A 48 -1.85 -5.08 10.33
N TYR A 49 -2.10 -3.81 10.00
CA TYR A 49 -3.40 -3.19 10.25
C TYR A 49 -4.52 -3.96 9.55
N ALA A 50 -4.41 -4.19 8.24
CA ALA A 50 -5.45 -4.89 7.49
C ALA A 50 -5.72 -6.32 8.02
N ARG A 51 -4.67 -7.04 8.41
CA ARG A 51 -4.76 -8.38 9.01
C ARG A 51 -5.53 -8.39 10.33
N GLN A 52 -5.38 -7.35 11.16
CA GLN A 52 -6.12 -7.25 12.42
C GLN A 52 -7.63 -7.07 12.19
N TYR A 53 -8.04 -6.35 11.15
CA TYR A 53 -9.46 -6.11 10.85
C TYR A 53 -10.12 -7.23 10.04
N TYR A 54 -9.41 -7.79 9.06
CA TYR A 54 -9.99 -8.67 8.04
C TYR A 54 -9.46 -10.12 8.09
N GLY A 55 -8.47 -10.39 8.94
CA GLY A 55 -7.83 -11.70 9.08
C GLY A 55 -6.79 -12.01 8.00
N PRO A 56 -6.06 -13.14 8.13
CA PRO A 56 -4.90 -13.46 7.29
C PRO A 56 -5.26 -13.70 5.81
N LYS A 57 -6.46 -14.22 5.51
CA LYS A 57 -6.92 -14.48 4.13
C LYS A 57 -7.04 -13.20 3.30
N TYR A 58 -7.25 -12.05 3.94
CA TYR A 58 -7.31 -10.76 3.25
C TYR A 58 -5.97 -10.41 2.60
N LEU A 59 -4.86 -10.71 3.26
CA LEU A 59 -3.52 -10.40 2.74
C LEU A 59 -3.18 -11.19 1.48
N GLU A 60 -3.61 -12.46 1.40
CA GLU A 60 -3.41 -13.28 0.21
C GLU A 60 -4.17 -12.71 -1.00
N ALA A 61 -5.41 -12.27 -0.79
CA ALA A 61 -6.21 -11.62 -1.84
C ALA A 61 -5.60 -10.28 -2.26
N LEU A 62 -5.13 -9.48 -1.31
CA LEU A 62 -4.46 -8.20 -1.57
C LEU A 62 -3.16 -8.39 -2.36
N ALA A 63 -2.32 -9.35 -1.98
CA ALA A 63 -1.08 -9.65 -2.70
C ALA A 63 -1.37 -10.08 -4.15
N ARG A 64 -2.40 -10.91 -4.37
CA ARG A 64 -2.83 -11.28 -5.73
C ARG A 64 -3.28 -10.05 -6.53
N LEU A 65 -4.09 -9.16 -5.96
CA LEU A 65 -4.54 -7.94 -6.62
C LEU A 65 -3.38 -7.01 -6.99
N VAL A 66 -2.41 -6.83 -6.10
CA VAL A 66 -1.21 -6.01 -6.36
C VAL A 66 -0.39 -6.60 -7.49
N LEU A 67 -0.17 -7.92 -7.52
CA LEU A 67 0.58 -8.56 -8.62
C LEU A 67 -0.17 -8.50 -9.95
N MET A 68 -1.49 -8.65 -9.93
CA MET A 68 -2.32 -8.55 -11.15
C MET A 68 -2.32 -7.13 -11.74
N ASN A 69 -2.26 -6.09 -10.91
CA ASN A 69 -2.31 -4.70 -11.36
C ASN A 69 -0.92 -4.05 -11.49
N GLY A 70 0.10 -4.52 -10.77
CA GLY A 70 1.47 -3.98 -10.80
C GLY A 70 2.27 -4.41 -12.05
N GLY A 71 1.79 -5.43 -12.78
CA GLY A 71 2.32 -5.85 -14.08
C GLY A 71 1.61 -5.19 -15.28
N ALA A 72 0.53 -4.45 -15.06
CA ALA A 72 -0.17 -3.73 -16.11
C ALA A 72 0.60 -2.45 -16.44
N LYS A 73 1.64 -2.57 -17.27
CA LYS A 73 2.17 -1.42 -18.01
C LYS A 73 1.00 -0.77 -18.78
N GLN A 74 0.68 0.47 -18.43
CA GLN A 74 0.15 1.43 -19.40
C GLN A 74 1.32 1.99 -20.20
#